data_AF-A0AB74M7N0-F1
#
_entry.id   AF-A0AB74M7N0-F1
#
_cell.length_a   1.000
_cell.length_b   1.000
_cell.length_c   1.000
_cell.angle_alpha   90.00
_cell.angle_beta   90.00
_cell.angle_gamma   90.00
#
_symmetry.space_group_name_H-M   'P 1'
#
loop_
_entity.id
_entity.type
_entity.pdbx_description
1 polymer ?
#
loop_
_entity_poly.entity_id
_entity_poly.type
_entity_poly.pdbx_seq_one_letter_code
_entity_poly.pdbx_strand_id
1 'polypeptide(L)'
;VGKAFPRDSRAPERWPSGTITVRVYDDQPFDRQIVIPAVAFSGAKHEREHTDIYSSCRLIVRKNGAEIYNRTALDNTLIYSGVIDMPAGHGHMTLEFSVSAWLVNNWYPTASISDLLVVVMKKATAGITIS
;
A
#
# COMPACT_ATOMS: atom_id res chain seq x y z
N VAL A 1 11.99 -6.80 -1.27
CA VAL A 1 11.60 -6.74 -2.71
C VAL A 1 10.78 -5.48 -2.96
N GLY A 2 11.03 -4.79 -4.07
CA GLY A 2 10.26 -3.59 -4.48
C GLY A 2 9.42 -3.89 -5.72
N LYS A 3 8.21 -3.30 -5.82
CA LYS A 3 7.35 -3.42 -6.99
C LYS A 3 6.45 -2.20 -7.18
N ALA A 4 6.43 -1.66 -8.39
CA ALA A 4 5.50 -0.59 -8.76
C ALA A 4 4.05 -1.08 -8.81
N PHE A 5 3.11 -0.24 -8.37
CA PHE A 5 1.69 -0.53 -8.48
C PHE A 5 1.22 -0.57 -9.93
N PRO A 6 0.30 -1.49 -10.28
CA PRO A 6 -0.33 -1.47 -11.59
C PRO A 6 -1.05 -0.13 -11.84
N ARG A 7 -1.13 0.23 -13.12
CA ARG A 7 -1.74 1.47 -13.60
C ARG A 7 -2.75 1.14 -14.68
N ASP A 8 -3.88 1.84 -14.71
CA ASP A 8 -4.91 1.61 -15.73
C ASP A 8 -4.37 2.03 -17.10
N SER A 9 -4.32 1.11 -18.06
CA SER A 9 -3.80 1.39 -19.41
C SER A 9 -4.74 2.23 -20.26
N ARG A 10 -6.03 2.31 -19.89
CA ARG A 10 -7.07 3.07 -20.60
C ARG A 10 -7.12 4.53 -20.14
N ALA A 11 -6.50 4.82 -19.02
CA ALA A 11 -6.37 6.16 -18.48
C ALA A 11 -5.33 6.97 -19.29
N PRO A 12 -5.66 8.17 -19.78
CA PRO A 12 -4.70 9.02 -20.48
C PRO A 12 -3.42 9.28 -19.67
N GLU A 13 -3.55 9.38 -18.34
CA GLU A 13 -2.43 9.60 -17.40
C GLU A 13 -2.01 8.34 -16.62
N ARG A 14 -2.54 7.15 -16.97
CA ARG A 14 -2.21 5.86 -16.33
C ARG A 14 -2.23 5.92 -14.78
N TRP A 15 -3.35 6.33 -14.19
CA TRP A 15 -3.45 6.44 -12.74
C TRP A 15 -3.32 5.07 -12.03
N PRO A 16 -2.90 5.04 -10.74
CA PRO A 16 -2.78 3.82 -9.97
C PRO A 16 -4.10 3.06 -9.89
N SER A 17 -4.09 1.81 -10.34
CA SER A 17 -5.26 0.94 -10.32
C SER A 17 -4.84 -0.52 -10.42
N GLY A 18 -5.15 -1.29 -9.39
CA GLY A 18 -4.90 -2.72 -9.35
C GLY A 18 -4.37 -3.20 -8.00
N THR A 19 -3.97 -4.47 -7.96
CA THR A 19 -3.58 -5.14 -6.72
C THR A 19 -2.19 -5.74 -6.85
N ILE A 20 -1.36 -5.55 -5.81
CA ILE A 20 -0.16 -6.36 -5.60
C ILE A 20 -0.44 -7.35 -4.49
N THR A 21 -0.21 -8.63 -4.77
CA THR A 21 -0.26 -9.70 -3.77
C THR A 21 1.16 -10.07 -3.36
N VAL A 22 1.41 -10.03 -2.05
CA VAL A 22 2.65 -10.47 -1.42
C VAL A 22 2.34 -11.77 -0.70
N ARG A 23 3.07 -12.83 -1.04
CA ARG A 23 2.98 -14.12 -0.37
C ARG A 23 4.30 -14.42 0.32
N VAL A 24 4.25 -14.67 1.62
CA VAL A 24 5.40 -15.08 2.42
C VAL A 24 5.17 -16.52 2.84
N TYR A 25 6.10 -17.40 2.47
CA TYR A 25 6.02 -18.82 2.79
C TYR A 25 6.55 -19.07 4.21
N ASP A 26 5.96 -20.06 4.86
CA ASP A 26 6.37 -20.53 6.18
C ASP A 26 7.20 -21.82 6.06
N ASP A 27 8.36 -21.67 5.43
CA ASP A 27 9.27 -22.73 4.99
C ASP A 27 10.52 -22.88 5.87
N GLN A 28 10.56 -22.21 7.02
CA GLN A 28 11.72 -22.12 7.90
C GLN A 28 11.26 -22.11 9.37
N PRO A 29 12.04 -22.72 10.29
CA PRO A 29 11.63 -22.91 11.68
C PRO A 29 11.95 -21.67 12.55
N PHE A 30 11.61 -20.48 12.08
CA PHE A 30 11.77 -19.25 12.87
C PHE A 30 10.68 -18.23 12.56
N ASP A 31 10.31 -17.48 13.59
CA ASP A 31 9.38 -16.36 13.47
C ASP A 31 9.95 -15.31 12.52
N ARG A 32 9.08 -14.77 11.67
CA ARG A 32 9.39 -13.69 10.75
C ARG A 32 8.66 -12.44 11.19
N GLN A 33 9.28 -11.31 10.91
CA GLN A 33 8.63 -10.01 10.96
C GLN A 33 8.63 -9.44 9.55
N ILE A 34 7.45 -9.09 9.06
CA ILE A 34 7.24 -8.46 7.76
C ILE A 34 7.12 -6.97 8.00
N VAL A 35 8.02 -6.20 7.41
CA VAL A 35 8.01 -4.75 7.46
C VAL A 35 7.59 -4.23 6.09
N ILE A 36 6.58 -3.37 6.10
CA ILE A 36 6.15 -2.55 4.98
C ILE A 36 6.60 -1.13 5.29
N PRO A 37 7.71 -0.68 4.69
CA PRO A 37 8.10 0.73 4.77
C PRO A 37 7.03 1.62 4.16
N ALA A 38 7.17 2.93 4.35
CA ALA A 38 6.20 3.93 3.92
C ALA A 38 5.76 3.73 2.46
N VAL A 39 4.47 3.45 2.28
CA VAL A 39 3.74 3.54 1.01
C VAL A 39 3.01 4.87 1.00
N ALA A 40 3.57 5.85 0.30
CA ALA A 40 2.97 7.16 0.16
C ALA A 40 1.99 7.15 -1.01
N PHE A 41 0.79 7.68 -0.80
CA PHE A 41 -0.22 7.82 -1.84
C PHE A 41 -0.98 9.14 -1.69
N SER A 42 -1.32 9.75 -2.82
CA SER A 42 -1.97 11.05 -2.85
C SER A 42 -3.03 11.10 -3.93
N GLY A 43 -4.09 11.85 -3.66
CA GLY A 43 -4.86 12.44 -4.75
C GLY A 43 -4.24 13.80 -5.12
N ALA A 44 -5.05 14.69 -5.69
CA ALA A 44 -4.66 16.05 -6.00
C ALA A 44 -5.87 16.97 -6.03
N LYS A 45 -5.66 18.24 -5.67
CA LYS A 45 -6.59 19.34 -5.94
C LYS A 45 -6.10 20.12 -7.15
N HIS A 46 -7.00 20.45 -8.05
CA HIS A 46 -6.77 21.39 -9.15
C HIS A 46 -7.72 22.57 -8.98
N GLU A 47 -7.16 23.76 -8.84
CA GLU A 47 -7.94 24.99 -8.78
C GLU A 47 -8.24 25.47 -10.20
N ARG A 48 -9.51 25.75 -10.46
CA ARG A 48 -9.97 26.38 -11.70
C ARG A 48 -10.91 27.52 -11.33
N GLU A 49 -10.98 28.52 -12.20
CA GLU A 49 -11.60 29.85 -11.96
C GLU A 49 -12.92 29.84 -11.16
N HIS A 50 -13.74 28.77 -11.24
CA HIS A 50 -15.00 28.65 -10.49
C HIS A 50 -15.32 27.23 -9.96
N THR A 51 -14.37 26.27 -9.99
CA THR A 51 -14.62 24.90 -9.52
C THR A 51 -13.34 24.23 -9.06
N ASP A 52 -13.30 23.80 -7.80
CA ASP A 52 -12.26 22.91 -7.31
C ASP A 52 -12.50 21.49 -7.84
N ILE A 53 -11.46 20.94 -8.47
CA ILE A 53 -11.47 19.58 -9.01
C ILE A 53 -10.57 18.71 -8.14
N TYR A 54 -11.04 17.54 -7.75
CA TYR A 54 -10.28 16.61 -6.92
C TYR A 54 -10.04 15.27 -7.63
N SER A 55 -8.84 14.74 -7.47
CA SER A 55 -8.51 13.36 -7.77
C SER A 55 -8.40 12.60 -6.45
N SER A 56 -8.90 11.37 -6.40
CA SER A 56 -8.77 10.53 -5.21
C SER A 56 -7.79 9.39 -5.43
N CYS A 57 -7.12 8.96 -4.36
CA CYS A 57 -6.35 7.73 -4.34
C CYS A 57 -6.66 6.95 -3.07
N ARG A 58 -7.21 5.75 -3.22
CA ARG A 58 -7.53 4.85 -2.12
C ARG A 58 -6.57 3.69 -2.09
N LEU A 59 -6.03 3.41 -0.91
CA LEU A 59 -5.26 2.22 -0.61
C LEU A 59 -6.04 1.36 0.38
N ILE A 60 -6.22 0.09 0.01
CA ILE A 60 -6.74 -0.96 0.89
C ILE A 60 -5.65 -2.01 1.09
N VAL A 61 -5.37 -2.35 2.34
CA VAL A 61 -4.44 -3.42 2.69
C VAL A 61 -5.20 -4.53 3.40
N ARG A 62 -5.05 -5.76 2.90
CA ARG A 62 -5.62 -6.96 3.52
C ARG A 62 -4.52 -7.90 3.98
N LYS A 63 -4.73 -8.53 5.13
CA LYS A 63 -3.92 -9.65 5.65
C LYS A 63 -4.79 -10.89 5.69
N ASN A 64 -4.42 -11.91 4.92
CA ASN A 64 -5.18 -13.16 4.81
C ASN A 64 -6.67 -12.92 4.54
N GLY A 65 -6.98 -11.98 3.63
CA GLY A 65 -8.35 -11.58 3.28
C GLY A 65 -9.00 -10.56 4.24
N ALA A 66 -8.50 -10.38 5.47
CA ALA A 66 -9.03 -9.41 6.41
C ALA A 66 -8.47 -8.01 6.14
N GLU A 67 -9.34 -7.00 6.03
CA GLU A 67 -8.94 -5.60 5.87
C GLU A 67 -8.25 -5.08 7.14
N ILE A 68 -7.03 -4.57 6.99
CA ILE A 68 -6.23 -3.99 8.08
C ILE A 68 -5.95 -2.50 7.87
N TYR A 69 -6.21 -1.98 6.67
CA TYR A 69 -6.09 -0.57 6.35
C TYR A 69 -7.00 -0.20 5.18
N ASN A 70 -7.64 0.96 5.29
CA ASN A 70 -8.54 1.47 4.26
C ASN A 70 -8.68 2.99 4.40
N ARG A 71 -8.00 3.71 3.51
CA ARG A 71 -8.00 5.17 3.51
C ARG A 71 -7.99 5.69 2.09
N THR A 72 -8.64 6.84 1.91
CA THR A 72 -8.69 7.59 0.67
C THR A 72 -8.00 8.93 0.89
N ALA A 73 -6.98 9.21 0.09
CA ALA A 73 -6.35 10.51 -0.02
C ALA A 73 -7.12 11.35 -1.06
N LEU A 74 -7.33 12.63 -0.77
CA LEU A 74 -7.94 13.60 -1.68
C LEU A 74 -6.89 14.64 -2.07
N ASP A 75 -6.88 15.82 -1.45
CA ASP A 75 -5.89 16.88 -1.69
C ASP A 75 -4.60 16.75 -0.86
N ASN A 76 -4.47 15.65 -0.12
CA ASN A 76 -3.36 15.39 0.77
C ASN A 76 -2.58 14.12 0.38
N THR A 77 -1.41 13.97 0.97
CA THR A 77 -0.64 12.72 0.93
C THR A 77 -0.87 11.94 2.21
N LEU A 78 -1.23 10.68 2.06
CA LEU A 78 -1.32 9.71 3.16
C LEU A 78 -0.17 8.71 3.06
N ILE A 79 0.19 8.13 4.20
CA ILE A 79 1.22 7.11 4.30
C ILE A 79 0.63 5.89 4.98
N TYR A 80 0.87 4.72 4.38
CA TYR A 80 0.74 3.44 5.06
C TYR A 80 2.12 2.90 5.41
N SER A 81 2.32 2.48 6.65
CA SER A 81 3.46 1.66 7.07
C SER A 81 2.93 0.54 7.97
N GLY A 82 3.67 -0.56 8.04
CA GLY A 82 3.23 -1.70 8.82
C GLY A 82 4.37 -2.59 9.27
N VAL A 83 4.24 -3.12 10.48
CA VAL A 83 5.07 -4.21 10.99
C VAL A 83 4.11 -5.33 11.37
N ILE A 84 4.28 -6.49 10.74
CA ILE A 84 3.37 -7.63 10.86
C ILE A 84 4.18 -8.84 11.29
N ASP A 85 3.84 -9.38 12.45
CA ASP A 85 4.42 -10.63 12.92
C ASP A 85 3.84 -11.84 12.16
N MET A 86 4.72 -12.76 11.80
CA MET A 86 4.42 -14.03 11.17
C MET A 86 5.17 -15.15 11.91
N PRO A 87 4.57 -15.73 12.96
CA PRO A 87 5.16 -16.85 13.69
C PRO A 87 5.32 -18.08 12.80
N ALA A 88 6.36 -18.89 13.06
CA ALA A 88 6.57 -20.15 12.34
C ALA A 88 5.55 -21.24 12.75
N GLY A 89 5.24 -22.13 11.81
CA GLY A 89 4.33 -23.26 12.02
C GLY A 89 2.85 -22.95 11.79
N HIS A 90 2.52 -21.75 11.31
CA HIS A 90 1.13 -21.30 11.09
C HIS A 90 0.75 -21.22 9.60
N GLY A 91 1.65 -21.61 8.70
CA GLY A 91 1.43 -21.61 7.26
C GLY A 91 1.73 -20.25 6.61
N HIS A 92 1.61 -20.21 5.29
CA HIS A 92 1.94 -19.01 4.51
C HIS A 92 1.02 -17.83 4.85
N MET A 93 1.57 -16.63 4.78
CA MET A 93 0.81 -15.38 4.93
C MET A 93 0.66 -14.69 3.58
N THR A 94 -0.51 -14.08 3.37
CA THR A 94 -0.79 -13.27 2.19
C THR A 94 -1.13 -11.84 2.61
N LEU A 95 -0.49 -10.86 1.97
CA LEU A 95 -0.86 -9.46 2.04
C LEU A 95 -1.31 -8.98 0.67
N GLU A 96 -2.42 -8.25 0.61
CA GLU A 96 -2.94 -7.69 -0.65
C GLU A 96 -3.01 -6.17 -0.52
N PHE A 97 -2.35 -5.48 -1.44
CA PHE A 97 -2.33 -4.03 -1.53
C PHE A 97 -3.10 -3.63 -2.77
N SER A 98 -4.33 -3.16 -2.58
CA SER A 98 -5.21 -2.74 -3.67
C SER A 98 -5.25 -1.23 -3.71
N VAL A 99 -4.84 -0.66 -4.84
CA VAL A 99 -4.93 0.78 -5.10
C VAL A 99 -6.02 1.03 -6.14
N SER A 100 -6.78 2.10 -5.92
CA SER A 100 -7.73 2.59 -6.90
C SER A 100 -7.75 4.10 -6.86
N ALA A 101 -7.81 4.72 -8.03
CA ALA A 101 -8.01 6.14 -8.18
C ALA A 101 -9.29 6.38 -8.98
N TRP A 102 -10.05 7.40 -8.59
CA TRP A 102 -11.23 7.82 -9.33
C TRP A 102 -11.36 9.33 -9.35
N LEU A 103 -12.05 9.77 -10.40
CA LEU A 103 -12.40 11.15 -10.69
C LEU A 103 -13.44 11.69 -9.72
N VAL A 104 -13.29 12.96 -9.38
CA VAL A 104 -14.34 13.79 -8.78
C VAL A 104 -14.53 14.98 -9.71
N ASN A 105 -15.78 15.40 -9.95
CA ASN A 105 -16.13 16.55 -10.79
C ASN A 105 -15.67 16.49 -12.26
N ASN A 106 -15.75 15.32 -12.92
CA ASN A 106 -15.55 15.13 -14.38
C ASN A 106 -14.16 15.51 -14.95
N TRP A 107 -13.07 15.31 -14.20
CA TRP A 107 -11.69 15.55 -14.67
C TRP A 107 -10.79 14.32 -14.59
N TYR A 108 -9.62 14.39 -15.24
CA TYR A 108 -8.62 13.32 -15.22
C TYR A 108 -7.96 13.16 -13.84
N PRO A 109 -7.91 11.95 -13.27
CA PRO A 109 -7.23 11.67 -12.00
C PRO A 109 -5.71 11.82 -12.08
N THR A 110 -5.15 12.82 -11.40
CA THR A 110 -3.69 12.93 -11.13
C THR A 110 -3.39 12.34 -9.74
N ALA A 111 -3.67 11.04 -9.58
CA ALA A 111 -3.36 10.30 -8.35
C ALA A 111 -1.93 9.71 -8.41
N SER A 112 -1.27 9.63 -7.27
CA SER A 112 0.07 9.05 -7.16
C SER A 112 0.16 8.01 -6.06
N ILE A 113 1.04 7.02 -6.25
CA ILE A 113 1.43 6.06 -5.22
C ILE A 113 2.89 5.66 -5.45
N SER A 114 3.65 5.55 -4.37
CA SER A 114 5.03 5.04 -4.40
C SER A 114 5.05 3.54 -4.67
N ASP A 115 6.21 3.01 -5.04
CA ASP A 115 6.41 1.57 -5.13
C ASP A 115 6.18 0.90 -3.77
N LEU A 116 5.70 -0.35 -3.80
CA LEU A 116 5.61 -1.19 -2.62
C LEU A 116 6.98 -1.81 -2.33
N LEU A 117 7.55 -1.52 -1.16
CA LEU A 117 8.70 -2.23 -0.61
C LEU A 117 8.22 -3.21 0.47
N VAL A 118 8.75 -4.43 0.44
CA VAL A 118 8.52 -5.44 1.48
C VAL A 118 9.87 -5.95 1.96
N VAL A 119 10.06 -5.91 3.28
CA VAL A 119 11.21 -6.48 3.97
C VAL A 119 10.70 -7.61 4.87
N VAL A 120 11.33 -8.77 4.79
CA VAL A 120 11.04 -9.89 5.70
C VAL A 120 12.33 -10.20 6.43
N MET A 121 12.27 -10.22 7.75
CA MET A 121 13.40 -10.47 8.61
C MET A 121 13.06 -11.56 9.63
N LYS A 122 14.08 -12.33 10.06
CA LYS A 122 13.94 -13.22 11.21
C LYS A 122 13.71 -12.38 12.46
N LYS A 123 12.70 -12.72 13.26
CA LYS A 123 12.40 -12.04 14.52
C LYS A 123 13.43 -12.46 15.58
N ALA A 124 14.12 -11.50 16.16
CA ALA A 124 15.06 -11.73 17.25
C ALA A 124 14.33 -11.76 18.60
N THR A 125 14.70 -12.68 19.48
CA THR A 125 14.09 -12.86 20.81
C THR A 125 15.00 -12.42 21.97
N ALA A 126 16.25 -12.00 21.70
CA ALA A 126 17.20 -11.59 22.73
C ALA A 126 18.20 -10.55 22.22
N GLY A 127 18.83 -9.81 23.14
CA GLY A 127 20.02 -9.00 22.85
C GLY A 127 19.79 -7.59 22.33
N ILE A 128 18.60 -7.00 22.49
CA ILE A 128 18.33 -5.60 22.11
C ILE A 128 18.25 -4.74 23.38
N THR A 129 19.11 -3.73 23.46
CA THR A 129 19.06 -2.67 24.49
C THR A 129 18.99 -1.32 23.78
N ILE A 130 18.16 -0.42 24.29
CA ILE A 130 18.04 0.96 23.81
C ILE A 130 18.47 1.85 24.96
N SER A 131 19.45 2.72 24.73
CA SER A 131 19.99 3.70 25.69
C SER A 131 19.71 5.12 25.21
#